data_AF-A0A0H5SM63-F1
#
_entry.id   AF-A0A0H5SM63-F1
#
_cell.length_a   1.000
_cell.length_b   1.000
_cell.length_c   1.000
_cell.angle_alpha   90.00
_cell.angle_beta   90.00
_cell.angle_gamma   90.00
#
_symmetry.space_group_name_H-M   'P 1'
#
loop_
_entity.id
_entity.type
_entity.pdbx_description
1 polymer ?
#
loop_
_entity_poly.entity_id
_entity_poly.type
_entity_poly.pdbx_seq_one_letter_code
_entity_poly.pdbx_strand_id
1 'polypeptide(L)'
;MIGSRSRGVIEYSGEKKALIIRRLRCQGCGRVHHELPDIIVPYKRYSSEAIELIVSSSHVGKDTYPCEHSTATRIKIWFFLLSEYIKNTLTSLRLIYNRDIELCNDVDFLIKSLENNSGITGWLKKLVRFFVNSGRWLHTRFA
;
A
#
# COMPACT_ATOMS: atom_id res chain seq x y z
N MET A 1 23.26 7.66 7.80
CA MET A 1 22.71 6.34 7.42
C MET A 1 23.42 5.28 8.27
N ILE A 2 22.70 4.33 8.87
CA ILE A 2 23.27 3.32 9.80
C ILE A 2 23.72 2.05 9.07
N GLY A 3 23.11 1.75 7.93
CA GLY A 3 23.46 0.61 7.09
C GLY A 3 22.37 0.34 6.06
N SER A 4 22.39 -0.84 5.47
CA SER A 4 21.34 -1.32 4.56
C SER A 4 20.95 -2.76 4.89
N ARG A 5 19.81 -3.20 4.36
CA ARG A 5 19.36 -4.59 4.44
C ARG A 5 18.67 -4.99 3.14
N SER A 6 18.92 -6.19 2.66
CA SER A 6 18.19 -6.78 1.53
C SER A 6 16.75 -7.12 1.95
N ARG A 7 15.77 -6.77 1.10
CA ARG A 7 14.37 -7.14 1.24
C ARG A 7 13.84 -7.69 -0.08
N GLY A 8 13.29 -8.90 -0.04
CA GLY A 8 12.59 -9.49 -1.17
C GLY A 8 11.22 -8.84 -1.41
N VAL A 9 10.88 -8.64 -2.68
CA VAL A 9 9.55 -8.26 -3.17
C VAL A 9 9.17 -9.15 -4.35
N ILE A 10 7.90 -9.56 -4.42
CA ILE A 10 7.34 -10.31 -5.55
C ILE A 10 6.53 -9.33 -6.39
N GLU A 11 6.90 -9.17 -7.66
CA GLU A 11 6.19 -8.30 -8.59
C GLU A 11 4.94 -8.94 -9.16
N TYR A 12 4.13 -8.15 -9.89
CA TYR A 12 2.89 -8.62 -10.49
C TYR A 12 3.13 -9.73 -11.53
N SER A 13 4.31 -9.74 -12.16
CA SER A 13 4.78 -10.79 -13.09
C SER A 13 5.14 -12.11 -12.40
N GLY A 14 5.26 -12.13 -11.07
CA GLY A 14 5.78 -13.26 -10.30
C GLY A 14 7.30 -13.24 -10.13
N GLU A 15 7.99 -12.27 -10.74
CA GLU A 15 9.44 -12.09 -10.54
C GLU A 15 9.76 -11.71 -9.09
N LYS A 16 10.81 -12.33 -8.53
CA LYS A 16 11.33 -12.01 -7.21
C LYS A 16 12.48 -11.01 -7.36
N LYS A 17 12.31 -9.80 -6.82
CA LYS A 17 13.38 -8.79 -6.75
C LYS A 17 13.89 -8.61 -5.33
N ALA A 18 15.19 -8.31 -5.21
CA ALA A 18 15.82 -7.96 -3.95
C ALA A 18 16.13 -6.46 -3.93
N LEU A 19 15.50 -5.73 -3.02
CA LEU A 19 15.72 -4.30 -2.82
C LEU A 19 16.75 -4.09 -1.71
N ILE A 20 17.72 -3.21 -1.95
CA ILE A 20 18.66 -2.78 -0.91
C ILE A 20 18.06 -1.58 -0.18
N ILE A 21 17.53 -1.81 1.02
CA ILE A 21 16.81 -0.80 1.78
C ILE A 21 17.73 -0.14 2.80
N ARG A 22 17.75 1.19 2.83
CA ARG A 22 18.53 1.96 3.79
C ARG A 22 17.95 1.84 5.20
N ARG A 23 18.83 1.80 6.20
CA ARG A 23 18.50 1.86 7.63
C ARG A 23 18.84 3.26 8.16
N LEU A 24 17.82 3.97 8.60
CA LEU A 24 17.90 5.38 9.02
C LEU A 24 17.56 5.50 10.51
N ARG A 25 18.23 6.40 11.23
CA ARG A 25 17.84 6.75 12.60
C ARG A 25 16.71 7.77 12.52
N CYS A 26 15.57 7.46 13.12
CA CYS A 26 14.46 8.42 13.21
C CYS A 26 14.83 9.52 14.21
N GLN A 27 14.67 10.78 13.81
CA GLN A 27 14.91 11.94 14.67
C GLN A 27 13.83 12.09 15.74
N GLY A 28 12.61 11.59 15.49
CA GLY A 28 11.50 11.67 16.45
C GLY A 28 11.56 10.64 17.57
N CYS A 29 11.85 9.36 17.26
CA CYS A 29 11.83 8.29 18.28
C CYS A 29 13.22 7.73 18.64
N GLY A 30 14.29 8.20 17.99
CA GLY A 30 15.67 7.76 18.23
C GLY A 30 16.04 6.34 17.76
N ARG A 31 15.05 5.54 17.34
CA ARG A 31 15.22 4.15 16.88
C ARG A 31 15.66 4.07 15.42
N VAL A 32 16.14 2.89 15.03
CA VAL A 32 16.55 2.58 13.65
C VAL A 32 15.37 2.01 12.87
N HIS A 33 14.98 2.67 11.79
CA HIS A 33 13.92 2.26 10.88
C HIS A 33 14.48 1.87 9.53
N HIS A 34 13.77 0.99 8.82
CA HIS A 34 14.03 0.74 7.41
C HIS A 34 13.28 1.79 6.60
N GLU A 35 13.93 2.28 5.54
CA GLU A 35 13.26 3.04 4.50
C GLU A 35 12.10 2.21 3.92
N LEU A 36 11.04 2.90 3.50
CA LEU A 36 9.89 2.31 2.85
C LEU A 36 9.80 2.84 1.41
N PRO A 37 10.33 2.10 0.42
CA PRO A 37 10.13 2.41 -1.00
C PRO A 37 8.65 2.31 -1.40
N ASP A 38 8.21 3.14 -2.33
CA ASP A 38 6.80 3.22 -2.79
C ASP A 38 6.26 1.90 -3.37
N ILE A 39 7.13 1.03 -3.91
CA ILE A 39 6.75 -0.31 -4.39
C ILE A 39 6.35 -1.27 -3.24
N ILE A 40 6.67 -0.94 -1.99
CA ILE A 40 6.45 -1.81 -0.83
C ILE A 40 5.22 -1.35 -0.04
N VAL A 41 4.25 -2.25 0.10
CA VAL A 41 3.21 -2.11 1.12
C VAL A 41 3.75 -2.66 2.46
N PRO A 42 3.64 -1.93 3.58
CA PRO A 42 4.11 -2.39 4.88
C PRO A 42 3.61 -3.80 5.22
N TYR A 43 4.51 -4.63 5.76
CA TYR A 43 4.27 -6.04 6.11
C TYR A 43 3.84 -6.98 4.98
N LYS A 44 3.79 -6.52 3.72
CA LYS A 44 3.51 -7.38 2.57
C LYS A 44 4.80 -7.76 1.83
N ARG A 45 4.73 -8.93 1.18
CA ARG A 45 5.81 -9.50 0.35
C ARG A 45 5.64 -9.19 -1.14
N TYR A 46 4.44 -8.80 -1.55
CA TYR A 46 4.09 -8.45 -2.92
C TYR A 46 4.25 -6.94 -3.13
N SER A 47 4.59 -6.55 -4.35
CA SER A 47 4.62 -5.14 -4.74
C SER A 47 3.24 -4.50 -4.61
N SER A 48 3.18 -3.17 -4.51
CA SER A 48 1.92 -2.44 -4.56
C SER A 48 1.10 -2.82 -5.79
N GLU A 49 1.74 -2.95 -6.96
CA GLU A 49 1.10 -3.31 -8.22
C GLU A 49 0.53 -4.73 -8.21
N ALA A 50 1.29 -5.69 -7.67
CA ALA A 50 0.80 -7.05 -7.49
C ALA A 50 -0.42 -7.10 -6.56
N ILE A 51 -0.43 -6.29 -5.50
CA ILE A 51 -1.57 -6.20 -4.59
C ILE A 51 -2.76 -5.53 -5.27
N GLU A 52 -2.57 -4.46 -6.04
CA GLU A 52 -3.62 -3.83 -6.84
C GLU A 52 -4.29 -4.84 -7.77
N LEU A 53 -3.48 -5.64 -8.48
CA LEU A 53 -3.97 -6.72 -9.33
C LEU A 53 -4.81 -7.73 -8.53
N ILE A 54 -4.31 -8.17 -7.37
CA ILE A 54 -5.00 -9.16 -6.51
C ILE A 54 -6.34 -8.64 -5.98
N VAL A 55 -6.40 -7.39 -5.53
CA VAL A 55 -7.63 -6.81 -4.96
C VAL A 55 -8.57 -6.27 -6.02
N SER A 56 -8.16 -6.26 -7.30
CA SER A 56 -8.94 -5.68 -8.38
C SER A 56 -10.25 -6.43 -8.64
N SER A 57 -11.33 -5.67 -8.76
CA SER A 57 -12.65 -6.17 -9.19
C SER A 57 -12.64 -6.75 -10.60
N SER A 58 -11.75 -6.28 -11.48
CA SER A 58 -11.64 -6.76 -12.87
C SER A 58 -11.09 -8.18 -13.01
N HIS A 59 -10.51 -8.72 -11.92
CA HIS A 59 -9.95 -10.08 -11.87
C HIS A 59 -10.78 -11.04 -11.01
N VAL A 60 -11.99 -10.67 -10.60
CA VAL A 60 -12.88 -11.58 -9.87
C VAL A 60 -13.16 -12.82 -10.74
N GLY A 61 -12.79 -14.00 -10.23
CA GLY A 61 -12.96 -15.28 -10.93
C GLY A 61 -11.87 -15.63 -11.95
N LYS A 62 -10.84 -14.79 -12.12
CA LYS A 62 -9.66 -15.07 -12.95
C LYS A 62 -8.49 -15.31 -12.01
N ASP A 63 -8.13 -16.58 -11.78
CA ASP A 63 -6.99 -16.99 -10.93
C ASP A 63 -5.62 -16.68 -11.59
N THR A 64 -5.46 -15.48 -12.12
CA THR A 64 -4.32 -15.02 -12.91
C THR A 64 -3.38 -14.15 -12.09
N TYR A 65 -3.14 -14.52 -10.82
CA TYR A 65 -2.27 -13.77 -9.91
C TYR A 65 -0.92 -14.49 -9.76
N PRO A 66 0.18 -13.78 -9.43
CA PRO A 66 1.51 -14.38 -9.23
C PRO A 66 1.64 -15.22 -7.95
N CYS A 67 0.53 -15.66 -7.37
CA CYS A 67 0.50 -16.34 -6.08
C CYS A 67 -0.59 -17.40 -6.01
N GLU A 68 -0.43 -18.33 -5.06
CA GLU A 68 -1.47 -19.29 -4.72
C GLU A 68 -2.78 -18.60 -4.32
N HIS A 69 -3.91 -19.25 -4.63
CA HIS A 69 -5.25 -18.76 -4.30
C HIS A 69 -5.39 -18.43 -2.81
N SER A 70 -4.87 -19.28 -1.91
CA SER A 70 -4.85 -19.07 -0.46
C SER A 70 -4.20 -17.74 -0.05
N THR A 71 -3.15 -17.33 -0.77
CA THR A 71 -2.43 -16.07 -0.54
C THR A 71 -3.20 -14.88 -1.09
N ALA A 72 -3.77 -15.01 -2.30
CA ALA A 72 -4.65 -14.00 -2.86
C ALA A 72 -5.87 -13.74 -1.94
N THR A 73 -6.51 -14.79 -1.42
CA THR A 73 -7.63 -14.69 -0.48
C THR A 73 -7.24 -13.91 0.79
N ARG A 74 -6.09 -14.23 1.40
CA ARG A 74 -5.62 -13.49 2.59
C ARG A 74 -5.38 -12.01 2.31
N ILE A 75 -4.83 -11.68 1.14
CA ILE A 75 -4.62 -10.28 0.72
C ILE A 75 -5.97 -9.58 0.49
N LYS A 76 -6.93 -10.23 -0.18
CA LYS A 76 -8.28 -9.69 -0.39
C LYS A 76 -9.00 -9.43 0.93
N ILE A 77 -8.97 -10.38 1.87
CA ILE A 77 -9.56 -10.21 3.21
C ILE A 77 -8.88 -9.06 3.97
N TRP A 78 -7.54 -9.03 3.97
CA TRP A 78 -6.79 -7.94 4.59
C TRP A 78 -7.21 -6.58 4.05
N PHE A 79 -7.33 -6.45 2.73
CA PHE A 79 -7.73 -5.21 2.10
C PHE A 79 -9.18 -4.84 2.40
N PHE A 80 -10.10 -5.82 2.34
CA PHE A 80 -11.50 -5.65 2.69
C PHE A 80 -11.66 -5.08 4.10
N LEU A 81 -11.01 -5.69 5.10
CA LEU A 81 -11.04 -5.25 6.49
C LEU A 81 -10.47 -3.83 6.70
N LEU A 82 -9.53 -3.42 5.85
CA LEU A 82 -8.91 -2.10 5.93
C LEU A 82 -9.67 -1.01 5.14
N SER A 83 -10.49 -1.42 4.16
CA SER A 83 -11.08 -0.53 3.16
C SER A 83 -11.95 0.58 3.76
N GLU A 84 -12.77 0.26 4.77
CA GLU A 84 -13.64 1.23 5.43
C GLU A 84 -12.82 2.27 6.21
N TYR A 85 -11.80 1.83 6.94
CA TYR A 85 -10.89 2.73 7.64
C TYR A 85 -10.20 3.69 6.67
N ILE A 86 -9.70 3.17 5.53
CA ILE A 86 -9.04 3.98 4.52
C ILE A 86 -10.02 5.05 4.00
N LYS A 87 -11.24 4.65 3.61
CA LYS A 87 -12.26 5.56 3.08
C LYS A 87 -12.60 6.66 4.08
N ASN A 88 -12.88 6.30 5.32
CA ASN A 88 -13.23 7.27 6.37
C ASN A 88 -12.07 8.23 6.67
N THR A 89 -10.83 7.72 6.66
CA THR A 89 -9.63 8.55 6.86
C THR A 89 -9.43 9.54 5.71
N LEU A 90 -9.59 9.09 4.45
CA LEU A 90 -9.52 9.96 3.28
C LEU A 90 -10.60 11.05 3.32
N THR A 91 -11.85 10.68 3.59
CA THR A 91 -12.96 11.64 3.73
C THR A 91 -12.69 12.67 4.83
N SER A 92 -12.18 12.23 5.99
CA SER A 92 -11.80 13.14 7.07
C SER A 92 -10.69 14.10 6.65
N LEU A 93 -9.64 13.62 5.96
CA LEU A 93 -8.54 14.44 5.49
C LEU A 93 -9.01 15.48 4.47
N ARG A 94 -9.90 15.12 3.55
CA ARG A 94 -10.53 16.06 2.61
C ARG A 94 -11.25 17.21 3.33
N LEU A 95 -11.95 16.90 4.43
CA LEU A 95 -12.66 17.92 5.21
C LEU A 95 -11.70 18.84 5.98
N ILE A 96 -10.66 18.27 6.59
CA ILE A 96 -9.68 19.02 7.39
C ILE A 96 -8.84 19.96 6.50
N TYR A 97 -8.46 19.48 5.31
CA TYR A 97 -7.58 20.20 4.39
C TYR A 97 -8.33 20.75 3.17
N ASN A 98 -9.59 21.16 3.34
CA ASN A 98 -10.46 21.62 2.26
C ASN A 98 -9.97 22.84 1.46
N ARG A 99 -8.90 23.51 1.92
CA ARG A 99 -8.26 24.63 1.22
C ARG A 99 -7.06 24.21 0.37
N ASP A 100 -6.56 22.98 0.54
CA ASP A 100 -5.47 22.42 -0.24
C ASP A 100 -6.04 21.65 -1.44
N ILE A 101 -6.10 22.34 -2.59
CA ILE A 101 -6.73 21.84 -3.81
C ILE A 101 -5.99 20.61 -4.35
N GLU A 102 -4.66 20.63 -4.34
CA GLU A 102 -3.84 19.52 -4.84
C GLU A 102 -4.06 18.27 -4.00
N LEU A 103 -4.06 18.43 -2.67
CA LEU A 103 -4.34 17.33 -1.76
C LEU A 103 -5.77 16.78 -1.93
N CYS A 104 -6.76 17.66 -2.10
CA CYS A 104 -8.14 17.24 -2.32
C CYS A 104 -8.28 16.43 -3.62
N ASN A 105 -7.62 16.84 -4.70
CA ASN A 105 -7.60 16.08 -5.96
C ASN A 105 -6.96 14.69 -5.77
N ASP A 106 -5.87 14.62 -5.02
CA ASP A 106 -5.20 13.36 -4.68
C ASP A 106 -6.10 12.42 -3.88
N VAL A 107 -6.80 12.96 -2.89
CA VAL A 107 -7.76 12.20 -2.08
C VAL A 107 -8.94 11.73 -2.93
N ASP A 108 -9.51 12.58 -3.78
CA ASP A 108 -10.63 12.24 -4.66
C ASP A 108 -10.22 11.14 -5.67
N PHE A 109 -9.00 11.17 -6.19
CA PHE A 109 -8.43 10.10 -7.01
C PHE A 109 -8.34 8.77 -6.25
N LEU A 110 -7.88 8.80 -4.99
CA LEU A 110 -7.75 7.61 -4.16
C LEU A 110 -9.11 7.01 -3.80
N ILE A 111 -10.11 7.85 -3.45
CA ILE A 111 -11.49 7.39 -3.17
C ILE A 111 -12.06 6.70 -4.40
N LYS A 112 -11.98 7.33 -5.58
CA LYS A 112 -12.44 6.73 -6.85
C LYS A 112 -11.74 5.40 -7.14
N SER A 113 -10.43 5.32 -6.86
CA SER A 113 -9.65 4.10 -7.07
C SER A 113 -10.04 2.97 -6.10
N LEU A 114 -10.46 3.30 -4.87
CA LEU A 114 -10.95 2.31 -3.91
C LEU A 114 -12.33 1.76 -4.27
N GLU A 115 -13.17 2.56 -4.92
CA GLU A 115 -14.49 2.16 -5.40
C GLU A 115 -14.42 1.36 -6.69
N ASN A 116 -13.62 1.82 -7.65
CA ASN A 116 -13.52 1.27 -9.01
C ASN A 116 -12.20 0.55 -9.27
N ASN A 117 -11.64 -0.11 -8.25
CA ASN A 117 -10.30 -0.74 -8.21
C ASN A 117 -9.96 -1.66 -9.41
N SER A 118 -9.74 -1.08 -10.59
CA SER A 118 -9.61 -1.78 -11.86
C SER A 118 -8.15 -1.81 -12.30
N GLY A 119 -7.58 -3.01 -12.26
CA GLY A 119 -6.20 -3.27 -12.67
C GLY A 119 -5.14 -2.56 -11.82
N ILE A 120 -4.00 -2.32 -12.47
CA ILE A 120 -2.80 -1.69 -11.90
C ILE A 120 -2.76 -0.24 -12.36
N THR A 121 -2.98 0.71 -11.45
CA THR A 121 -2.97 2.15 -11.75
C THR A 121 -2.00 2.94 -10.86
N GLY A 122 -1.41 2.30 -9.85
CA GLY A 122 -0.48 2.93 -8.90
C GLY A 122 -1.18 3.69 -7.77
N TRP A 123 -2.48 3.49 -7.57
CA TRP A 123 -3.22 4.11 -6.48
C TRP A 123 -2.74 3.64 -5.10
N LEU A 124 -2.34 2.38 -4.97
CA LEU A 124 -1.96 1.80 -3.68
C LEU A 124 -0.62 2.34 -3.20
N LYS A 125 0.37 2.53 -4.08
CA LYS A 125 1.65 3.17 -3.69
C LYS A 125 1.43 4.61 -3.20
N LYS A 126 0.55 5.36 -3.87
CA LYS A 126 0.19 6.73 -3.48
C LYS A 126 -0.52 6.73 -2.14
N LEU A 127 -1.48 5.82 -1.94
CA LEU A 127 -2.19 5.64 -0.68
C LEU A 127 -1.22 5.32 0.48
N VAL A 128 -0.33 4.33 0.29
CA VAL A 128 0.65 3.93 1.30
C VAL A 128 1.54 5.11 1.68
N ARG A 129 2.12 5.81 0.70
CA ARG A 129 2.96 6.97 0.94
C ARG A 129 2.22 8.03 1.75
N PHE A 130 0.99 8.33 1.36
CA PHE A 130 0.16 9.33 2.02
C PHE A 130 -0.15 8.96 3.47
N PHE A 131 -0.57 7.72 3.73
CA PHE A 131 -0.94 7.26 5.08
C PHE A 131 0.28 7.07 5.98
N VAL A 132 1.40 6.57 5.46
CA VAL A 132 2.63 6.38 6.24
C VAL A 132 3.23 7.72 6.63
N ASN A 133 3.36 8.66 5.68
CA ASN A 133 3.93 9.97 5.97
C ASN A 133 3.06 10.81 6.91
N SER A 134 1.75 10.58 6.90
CA SER A 134 0.81 11.22 7.83
C SER A 134 0.63 10.46 9.15
N GLY A 135 1.34 9.35 9.38
CA GLY A 135 1.24 8.56 10.61
C GLY A 135 -0.11 7.83 10.81
N ARG A 136 -0.89 7.66 9.74
CA ARG A 136 -2.23 7.05 9.72
C ARG A 136 -2.23 5.61 9.19
N TRP A 137 -1.06 5.06 8.87
CA TRP A 137 -0.99 3.67 8.43
C TRP A 137 -1.31 2.70 9.58
N LEU A 138 -2.43 1.98 9.48
CA LEU A 138 -2.77 0.96 10.48
C LEU A 138 -1.81 -0.22 10.40
N HIS A 139 -1.23 -0.54 11.56
CA HIS A 139 -0.45 -1.76 11.74
C HIS A 139 -1.42 -2.93 11.91
N THR A 140 -1.93 -3.45 10.80
CA THR A 140 -2.67 -4.71 10.80
C THR A 140 -1.67 -5.85 10.95
N ARG A 141 -1.60 -6.45 12.14
CA ARG A 141 -0.77 -7.64 12.44
C ARG A 141 -1.26 -8.93 11.76
N PHE A 142 -2.00 -8.81 10.66
CA PHE A 142 -2.42 -9.93 9.84
C PHE A 142 -1.32 -10.17 8.78
N ALA A 143 -0.35 -10.98 9.19
CA ALA A 143 0.70 -11.56 8.34
C ALA A 143 0.18 -12.83 7.65
#